data_AF-D8RWE6-F1
#
_entry.id   AF-D8RWE6-F1
#
_cell.length_a   1.000
_cell.length_b   1.000
_cell.length_c   1.000
_cell.angle_alpha   90.00
_cell.angle_beta   90.00
_cell.angle_gamma   90.00
#
_symmetry.space_group_name_H-M   'P 1'
#
loop_
_entity.id
_entity.type
_entity.pdbx_description
1 polymer ?
#
loop_
_entity_poly.entity_id
_entity_poly.type
_entity_poly.pdbx_seq_one_letter_code
_entity_poly.pdbx_strand_id
1 'polypeptide(L)' 'VQTLSEIDILDDGYRWRKYGQKVVKGNPHPRYYYKCSSSGCAVRKHVERASNDPKSVITTYEGKHNHDVPA' A
#
# COMPACT_ATOMS: atom_id res chain seq x y z
N VAL A 1 8.22 -3.05 -2.62
CA VAL A 1 8.02 -3.28 -4.07
C VAL A 1 7.88 -1.93 -4.74
N GLN A 2 8.60 -1.70 -5.83
CA GLN A 2 8.51 -0.48 -6.64
C GLN A 2 8.02 -0.86 -8.03
N THR A 3 6.99 -0.19 -8.52
CA THR A 3 6.31 -0.52 -9.77
C THR A 3 5.92 0.75 -10.52
N LEU A 4 6.08 0.72 -11.85
CA LEU A 4 5.61 1.81 -12.71
C LEU A 4 4.10 1.64 -12.95
N SER A 5 3.29 2.61 -12.55
CA SER A 5 1.84 2.52 -12.60
C SER A 5 1.18 3.91 -12.64
N GLU A 6 0.09 4.04 -13.40
CA GLU A 6 -0.77 5.23 -13.37
C GLU A 6 -1.75 5.21 -12.19
N ILE A 7 -1.97 4.05 -11.56
CA ILE A 7 -2.83 3.88 -10.39
C ILE A 7 -2.03 3.69 -9.10
N ASP A 8 -2.50 4.28 -8.00
CA ASP A 8 -1.84 4.21 -6.69
C ASP A 8 -1.93 2.81 -6.09
N ILE A 9 -3.10 2.17 -6.18
CA ILE A 9 -3.37 0.89 -5.50
C ILE A 9 -3.37 -0.21 -6.55
N LEU A 10 -2.35 -1.06 -6.52
CA LEU A 10 -2.29 -2.28 -7.31
C LEU A 10 -3.10 -3.39 -6.64
N ASP A 11 -3.81 -4.16 -7.45
CA ASP A 11 -4.44 -5.40 -7.01
C ASP A 11 -3.36 -6.47 -6.81
N ASP A 12 -3.23 -6.92 -5.56
CA ASP A 12 -2.30 -7.99 -5.15
C ASP A 12 -3.05 -9.24 -4.68
N GLY A 13 -4.36 -9.32 -4.96
CA GLY A 13 -5.25 -10.41 -4.54
C GLY A 13 -5.73 -10.30 -3.09
N TYR A 14 -5.08 -9.51 -2.24
CA TYR A 14 -5.51 -9.34 -0.86
C TYR A 14 -6.50 -8.18 -0.72
N ARG A 15 -7.43 -8.34 0.23
CA ARG A 15 -8.38 -7.28 0.58
C ARG A 15 -7.79 -6.36 1.64
N TRP A 16 -7.69 -5.07 1.32
CA TRP A 16 -7.08 -4.04 2.17
C TRP A 16 -8.12 -3.02 2.63
N ARG A 17 -7.97 -2.51 3.86
CA ARG A 17 -8.74 -1.37 4.37
C ARG A 17 -7.80 -0.22 4.68
N LYS A 18 -8.07 0.96 4.11
CA LYS A 18 -7.35 2.20 4.44
C LYS A 18 -7.64 2.57 5.88
N TYR A 19 -6.60 2.85 6.68
CA TYR A 19 -6.77 3.31 8.06
C TYR A 19 -6.10 4.66 8.32
N GLY A 20 -5.29 5.15 7.38
CA GLY A 20 -4.60 6.43 7.55
C GLY A 20 -4.05 6.98 6.25
N GLN A 21 -3.72 8.26 6.29
CA GLN A 21 -2.96 8.95 5.26
C GLN A 21 -2.06 9.98 5.92
N LYS A 22 -0.87 10.20 5.35
CA LYS A 22 0.10 11.18 5.83
C LYS A 22 0.63 12.00 4.67
N VAL A 23 0.58 13.32 4.78
CA VAL A 23 1.30 14.22 3.87
C VAL A 23 2.79 14.07 4.14
N VAL A 24 3.58 13.83 3.09
CA VAL A 24 5.02 13.62 3.20
C VAL A 24 5.74 14.89 2.80
N LYS A 25 6.56 15.45 3.70
CA LYS A 25 7.33 16.67 3.41
C LYS A 25 8.23 16.43 2.18
N GLY A 26 8.14 17.32 1.19
CA GLY A 26 8.92 17.22 -0.05
C GLY A 26 8.32 16.28 -1.10
N ASN A 27 7.16 15.66 -0.85
CA ASN A 27 6.44 14.87 -1.83
C ASN A 27 5.06 15.51 -2.09
N PRO A 28 4.72 15.84 -3.35
CA PRO A 28 3.39 16.35 -3.67
C PRO A 28 2.28 15.32 -3.41
N HIS A 29 2.62 14.04 -3.26
CA HIS A 29 1.66 12.95 -3.11
C HIS A 29 1.68 12.44 -1.67
N PRO A 30 0.50 12.16 -1.08
CA PRO A 30 0.44 11.60 0.27
C PRO A 30 0.88 10.13 0.29
N ARG A 31 1.30 9.68 1.48
CA ARG A 31 1.46 8.25 1.78
C ARG A 31 0.16 7.72 2.36
N TYR A 32 -0.34 6.63 1.80
CA TYR A 32 -1.55 5.95 2.26
C TYR A 32 -1.22 4.70 3.05
N TYR A 33 -1.96 4.45 4.13
CA TYR A 33 -1.74 3.32 5.01
C TYR A 33 -2.95 2.38 5.01
N TYR A 34 -2.66 1.10 4.85
CA TYR A 34 -3.65 0.03 4.74
C TYR A 34 -3.33 -1.10 5.71
N LYS A 35 -4.38 -1.75 6.20
CA LYS A 35 -4.30 -3.01 6.96
C LYS A 35 -5.05 -4.08 6.22
N CYS A 36 -4.59 -5.33 6.32
CA CYS A 36 -5.34 -6.45 5.80
C CYS A 36 -6.73 -6.50 6.44
N SER A 37 -7.72 -6.83 5.61
CA SER A 37 -9.12 -6.88 6.03
C SER A 37 -9.53 -8.22 6.65
N SER A 38 -8.72 -9.26 6.44
CA SER A 38 -8.95 -10.60 6.98
C SER A 38 -8.87 -10.61 8.51
N SER A 39 -9.78 -11.33 9.15
CA SER A 39 -9.85 -11.44 10.61
C SER A 39 -8.59 -12.08 11.17
N GLY A 40 -7.98 -11.44 12.17
CA GLY A 40 -6.75 -11.95 12.80
C GLY A 40 -5.47 -11.77 11.96
N CYS A 41 -5.55 -11.13 10.79
CA CYS A 41 -4.37 -10.83 9.99
C CYS A 41 -3.72 -9.51 10.42
N ALA A 42 -2.45 -9.56 10.79
CA ALA A 42 -1.69 -8.40 11.27
C ALA A 42 -1.00 -7.61 10.15
N VAL A 43 -1.09 -8.05 8.89
CA VAL A 43 -0.34 -7.45 7.78
C VAL A 43 -0.80 -6.02 7.54
N ARG A 44 0.19 -5.14 7.34
CA ARG A 44 0.00 -3.74 6.97
C ARG A 44 0.75 -3.46 5.68
N LYS A 45 0.28 -2.48 4.91
CA LYS A 45 1.07 -1.90 3.84
C LYS A 45 0.93 -0.39 3.83
N HIS A 46 1.94 0.29 3.31
CA HIS A 46 1.81 1.67 2.92
C HIS A 46 2.20 1.85 1.46
N VAL A 47 1.49 2.76 0.79
CA VAL A 47 1.63 3.08 -0.62
C VAL A 47 1.98 4.55 -0.74
N GLU A 48 3.00 4.87 -1.52
CA GLU A 48 3.38 6.24 -1.85
C GLU A 48 3.91 6.33 -3.27
N ARG A 49 3.74 7.50 -3.90
CA ARG A 49 4.43 7.80 -5.16
C ARG A 49 5.83 8.33 -4.86
N ALA A 50 6.81 8.01 -5.70
CA ALA A 50 8.12 8.61 -5.58
C ALA A 50 8.04 10.12 -5.87
N SER A 51 8.77 10.94 -5.11
CA SER A 51 8.73 12.39 -5.28
C SER A 51 9.37 12.87 -6.59
N ASN A 52 10.31 12.09 -7.12
CA ASN A 52 11.05 12.38 -8.36
C ASN A 52 10.44 11.73 -9.60
N ASP A 53 9.57 10.74 -9.44
CA ASP A 53 8.89 10.06 -10.54
C ASP A 53 7.44 9.74 -10.14
N PRO A 54 6.47 10.56 -10.59
CA PRO A 54 5.06 10.32 -10.33
C PRO A 54 4.54 9.00 -10.90
N LYS A 55 5.23 8.32 -11.83
CA LYS A 55 4.82 7.00 -12.32
C LYS A 55 5.32 5.87 -11.42
N SER A 56 6.31 6.13 -10.57
CA SER A 56 6.84 5.13 -9.66
C SER A 56 6.01 5.06 -8.37
N VAL A 57 5.29 3.95 -8.20
CA VAL A 57 4.54 3.61 -6.99
C VAL A 57 5.36 2.67 -6.13
N ILE A 58 5.57 3.07 -4.87
CA ILE A 58 6.30 2.32 -3.85
C ILE A 58 5.28 1.75 -2.88
N THR A 59 5.25 0.42 -2.77
CA THR A 59 4.44 -0.32 -1.79
C THR A 59 5.34 -1.07 -0.82
N THR A 60 5.22 -0.78 0.46
CA THR A 60 5.95 -1.47 1.54
C THR A 60 4.97 -2.29 2.36
N TYR A 61 5.29 -3.57 2.55
CA TYR A 61 4.51 -4.51 3.34
C TYR A 61 5.21 -4.78 4.67
N GLU A 62 4.42 -4.94 5.72
CA GLU A 62 4.87 -5.28 7.06
C GLU A 62 4.08 -6.49 7.58
N GLY A 63 4.80 -7.54 7.98
CA GLY A 63 4.23 -8.80 8.45
C GLY A 63 4.04 -9.86 7.35
N LYS A 64 3.42 -10.98 7.72
CA LYS A 64 3.12 -12.10 6.83
C LYS A 64 1.64 -12.47 6.97
N HIS A 65 0.97 -12.74 5.85
CA HIS A 65 -0.42 -13.20 5.86
C HIS A 65 -0.49 -14.58 6.54
N ASN A 66 -1.51 -14.77 7.36
CA ASN A 66 -1.85 -16.04 8.03
C ASN A 66 -3.09 -16.70 7.42
N HIS A 67 -3.42 -16.32 6.19
CA HIS A 67 -4.55 -16.82 5.43
C HIS A 67 -4.18 -16.78 3.94
N ASP A 68 -4.87 -17.58 3.15
CA ASP A 68 -4.72 -17.57 1.70
C ASP A 68 -5.29 -16.31 1.07
N VAL A 69 -4.96 -16.09 -0.20
CA VAL A 69 -5.56 -15.04 -1.01
C VAL A 69 -7.09 -15.27 -1.06
N PRO A 70 -7.92 -14.30 -0.67
CA PRO A 70 -9.37 -14.41 -0.77
C PRO A 70 -9.81 -14.72 -2.20
N ALA A 71 -10.84 -15.55 -2.35
CA ALA A 71 -11.55 -15.70 -3.62
C ALA A 71 -12.36 -14.45 -4.00
#